data_AF-A0A4R5J314-F1
#
_entry.id   AF-A0A4R5J314-F1
#
_cell.length_a   1.000
_cell.length_b   1.000
_cell.length_c   1.000
_cell.angle_alpha   90.00
_cell.angle_beta   90.00
_cell.angle_gamma   90.00
#
_symmetry.space_group_name_H-M   'P 1'
#
loop_
_entity.id
_entity.type
_entity.pdbx_description
1 polymer ?
#
loop_
_entity_poly.entity_id
_entity_poly.type
_entity_poly.pdbx_seq_one_letter_code
_entity_poly.pdbx_strand_id
1 'polypeptide(L)' 'MNVQLKRKVAFALSMGVVTTGIISFALLALNMGFSEGFALTWLRSWGIGYVIVIPAILLVGPRLQAQVERWVH' A
#
# COMPACT_ATOMS: atom_id res chain seq x y z
N MET A 1 1.19 28.14 11.48
CA MET A 1 1.34 26.79 10.87
C MET A 1 0.08 25.98 11.14
N ASN A 2 -0.59 25.54 10.08
CA ASN A 2 -2.01 25.16 10.08
C ASN A 2 -2.25 23.79 10.74
N VAL A 3 -2.77 23.77 11.98
CA VAL A 3 -2.99 22.57 12.80
C VAL A 3 -3.88 21.54 12.07
N GLN A 4 -4.80 22.01 11.22
CA GLN A 4 -5.63 21.15 10.37
C GLN A 4 -4.83 20.33 9.35
N LEU A 5 -3.76 20.89 8.77
CA LEU A 5 -2.92 20.17 7.82
C LEU A 5 -2.14 19.05 8.53
N LYS A 6 -1.56 19.34 9.71
CA LYS A 6 -0.87 18.32 10.53
C LYS A 6 -1.81 17.17 10.90
N ARG A 7 -3.07 17.47 11.25
CA ARG A 7 -4.07 16.45 11.60
C ARG A 7 -4.48 15.60 10.41
N LYS A 8 -4.69 16.21 9.23
CA LYS A 8 -4.99 15.48 7.99
C LYS A 8 -3.84 14.59 7.56
N VAL A 9 -2.60 15.08 7.64
CA VAL A 9 -1.40 14.30 7.28
C VAL A 9 -1.20 13.15 8.27
N ALA A 10 -1.31 13.39 9.58
CA ALA A 10 -1.21 12.34 10.58
C ALA A 10 -2.29 11.27 10.39
N PHE A 11 -3.54 11.68 10.12
CA PHE A 11 -4.63 10.76 9.84
C PHE A 11 -4.40 9.94 8.57
N ALA A 12 -3.95 10.57 7.48
CA ALA A 12 -3.64 9.89 6.22
C ALA A 12 -2.47 8.90 6.38
N LEU A 13 -1.44 9.27 7.14
CA LEU A 13 -0.31 8.38 7.46
C LEU A 13 -0.76 7.19 8.31
N SER A 14 -1.53 7.42 9.37
CA SER A 14 -2.08 6.34 10.21
C SER A 14 -2.99 5.41 9.41
N MET A 15 -3.86 5.96 8.56
CA MET A 15 -4.72 5.16 7.70
C MET A 15 -3.93 4.33 6.70
N GLY A 16 -2.89 4.91 6.07
CA GLY A 16 -2.00 4.20 5.16
C GLY A 16 -1.25 3.04 5.83
N VAL A 17 -0.74 3.26 7.05
CA VAL A 17 -0.10 2.19 7.84
C VAL A 17 -1.09 1.07 8.15
N VAL A 18 -2.31 1.40 8.57
CA VAL A 18 -3.34 0.40 8.92
C VAL A 18 -3.78 -0.39 7.68
N THR A 19 -4.14 0.28 6.59
CA THR A 19 -4.62 -0.41 5.37
C THR A 19 -3.53 -1.26 4.72
N THR A 20 -2.32 -0.73 4.58
CA THR A 20 -1.22 -1.51 3.97
C THR A 20 -0.74 -2.63 4.89
N GLY A 21 -0.79 -2.42 6.21
CA GLY A 21 -0.54 -3.48 7.19
C GLY A 21 -1.55 -4.62 7.10
N ILE A 22 -2.85 -4.31 7.05
CA ILE A 22 -3.92 -5.32 6.93
C ILE A 22 -3.85 -6.07 5.59
N ILE A 23 -3.67 -5.36 4.47
CA ILE A 23 -3.62 -5.98 3.13
C ILE A 23 -2.40 -6.90 3.01
N SER A 24 -1.23 -6.44 3.43
CA SER A 24 -0.02 -7.28 3.40
C SER A 24 -0.11 -8.45 4.38
N PHE A 25 -0.71 -8.25 5.55
CA PHE A 25 -0.92 -9.32 6.53
C PHE A 25 -1.84 -10.40 5.96
N ALA A 26 -2.97 -10.01 5.36
CA ALA A 26 -3.89 -10.92 4.73
C ALA A 26 -3.24 -11.67 3.55
N LEU A 27 -2.50 -10.98 2.67
CA LEU A 27 -1.83 -11.59 1.53
C LEU A 27 -0.78 -12.63 1.96
N LEU A 28 0.03 -12.33 2.97
CA LEU A 28 1.02 -13.27 3.48
C LEU A 28 0.38 -14.41 4.27
N ALA A 29 -0.63 -14.12 5.10
CA ALA A 29 -1.36 -15.15 5.86
C ALA A 29 -2.01 -16.17 4.93
N LEU A 30 -2.56 -15.69 3.80
CA LEU A 30 -3.16 -16.54 2.77
C LEU A 30 -2.13 -17.29 1.91
N ASN A 31 -0.96 -16.72 1.62
CA ASN A 31 0.05 -17.36 0.77
C ASN A 31 0.95 -18.35 1.51
N MET A 32 1.40 -18.02 2.72
CA MET A 32 2.43 -18.81 3.44
C MET A 32 1.87 -19.55 4.66
N GLY A 33 0.66 -19.24 5.10
CA GLY A 33 0.13 -19.72 6.38
C GLY A 33 0.88 -19.12 7.59
N PHE A 34 0.48 -19.51 8.81
CA PHE A 34 1.12 -19.06 10.05
C PHE A 34 2.29 -19.96 10.43
N SER A 35 3.40 -19.90 9.69
CA SER A 35 4.64 -20.61 10.06
C SER A 35 5.51 -19.81 11.04
N GLU A 36 6.43 -20.48 11.72
CA GLU A 36 7.46 -19.80 12.52
C GLU A 36 8.25 -18.80 11.65
N GLY A 37 8.32 -17.54 12.07
CA GLY A 37 8.92 -16.46 11.26
C GLY A 37 7.95 -15.66 10.38
N PHE A 38 6.63 -15.93 10.46
CA PHE A 38 5.59 -15.21 9.71
C PHE A 38 5.70 -13.68 9.85
N ALA A 39 5.80 -13.16 11.08
CA ALA A 39 5.83 -11.71 11.34
C ALA A 39 7.05 -11.02 10.69
N LEU A 40 8.22 -11.68 10.70
CA LEU A 40 9.44 -11.14 10.10
C LEU A 40 9.36 -11.17 8.56
N THR A 41 8.81 -12.26 8.01
CA THR A 41 8.59 -12.42 6.57
C THR A 41 7.53 -11.44 6.06
N TRP A 42 6.50 -11.18 6.86
CA TRP A 42 5.47 -10.18 6.63
C TRP A 42 6.05 -8.77 6.58
N LEU A 43 6.82 -8.35 7.59
CA LEU A 43 7.41 -7.02 7.62
C LEU A 43 8.38 -6.80 6.44
N ARG A 44 9.18 -7.81 6.11
CA ARG A 44 10.10 -7.78 4.96
C ARG A 44 9.36 -7.68 3.63
N SER A 45 8.32 -8.47 3.44
CA SER A 45 7.51 -8.46 2.21
C SER A 45 6.68 -7.19 2.07
N TRP A 46 6.13 -6.67 3.18
CA TRP A 46 5.43 -5.38 3.21
C TRP A 46 6.35 -4.23 2.78
N GLY A 47 7.56 -4.18 3.35
CA GLY A 47 8.56 -3.16 2.98
C GLY A 47 8.97 -3.24 1.51
N ILE A 48 9.27 -4.44 1.00
CA ILE A 48 9.61 -4.65 -0.41
C ILE A 48 8.43 -4.29 -1.32
N GLY A 49 7.22 -4.70 -0.95
CA GLY A 49 5.99 -4.38 -1.68
C GLY A 49 5.78 -2.87 -1.77
N TYR A 50 5.99 -2.13 -0.69
CA TYR A 50 5.85 -0.67 -0.67
C TYR A 50 6.83 0.02 -1.63
N VAL A 51 8.09 -0.44 -1.66
CA VAL A 51 9.14 0.08 -2.56
C VAL A 51 8.83 -0.22 -4.03
N ILE A 52 8.14 -1.32 -4.34
CA ILE A 52 7.75 -1.69 -5.71
C ILE A 52 6.46 -0.97 -6.14
N VAL A 53 5.47 -0.85 -5.24
CA VAL A 53 4.16 -0.28 -5.56
C VAL A 53 4.24 1.21 -5.86
N ILE A 54 5.08 1.98 -5.16
CA ILE A 54 5.23 3.42 -5.40
C ILE A 54 5.65 3.71 -6.85
N PRO A 55 6.78 3.19 -7.37
CA PRO A 55 7.17 3.41 -8.75
C PRO A 55 6.18 2.79 -9.74
N ALA A 56 5.56 1.66 -9.41
CA ALA A 56 4.50 1.09 -10.25
C ALA A 56 3.29 2.04 -10.36
N ILE A 57 2.80 2.62 -9.28
CA ILE A 57 1.69 3.59 -9.33
C ILE A 57 2.11 4.87 -10.07
N LEU A 58 3.32 5.38 -9.85
CA LEU A 58 3.78 6.60 -10.53
C LEU A 58 3.96 6.40 -12.05
N LEU A 59 4.41 5.23 -12.48
CA LEU A 59 4.64 4.94 -13.90
C LEU A 59 3.40 4.39 -14.61
N VAL A 60 2.67 3.49 -13.95
CA VAL A 60 1.53 2.78 -14.53
C VAL A 60 0.22 3.51 -14.25
N GLY A 61 0.09 4.20 -13.12
CA GLY A 61 -1.13 4.93 -12.74
C GLY A 61 -1.62 5.92 -13.80
N PRO A 62 -0.77 6.84 -14.30
CA PRO A 62 -1.17 7.78 -15.36
C PRO A 62 -1.55 7.06 -16.66
N ARG A 63 -0.86 5.96 -16.98
CA ARG A 63 -1.13 5.17 -18.19
C ARG A 63 -2.45 4.42 -18.09
N LEU A 64 -2.70 3.77 -16.96
CA LEU A 64 -3.96 3.09 -16.67
C LEU A 64 -5.13 4.08 -16.67
N GLN A 65 -4.97 5.24 -16.04
CA GLN A 65 -6.01 6.26 -16.00
C GLN A 65 -6.35 6.77 -17.41
N ALA A 66 -5.32 7.04 -18.22
CA ALA A 66 -5.49 7.43 -19.62
C ALA A 66 -6.06 6.31 -20.51
N GLN A 67 -5.85 5.03 -20.15
CA GLN A 67 -6.50 3.91 -20.83
C GLN A 67 -7.97 3.85 -20.44
N VAL A 68 -8.28 3.83 -19.14
CA VAL A 68 -9.65 3.71 -18.61
C VAL A 68 -10.54 4.84 -19.13
N GLU A 69 -10.05 6.08 -19.16
CA GLU A 69 -10.79 7.21 -19.74
C GLU A 69 -11.12 7.01 -21.22
N ARG A 70 -10.23 6.37 -22.00
CA ARG A 70 -10.50 6.03 -23.42
C ARG A 70 -11.48 4.89 -23.61
N TRP A 71 -11.64 4.00 -22.63
CA TRP A 71 -12.61 2.90 -22.70
C TRP A 71 -14.01 3.31 -22.26
N VAL A 72 -14.12 4.40 -21.49
CA VAL A 72 -15.38 4.91 -20.94
C VAL A 72 -16.01 6.00 -21.85
N HIS A 73 -15.26 6.57 -22.79
CA HIS A 73 -15.76 7.39 -23.90
C HIS A 73 -15.94 6.54 -25.16
#